data_AF-A0AAE1QSD8-F1
#
_entry.id   AF-A0AAE1QSD8-F1
#
_cell.length_a   1.000
_cell.length_b   1.000
_cell.length_c   1.000
_cell.angle_alpha   90.00
_cell.angle_beta   90.00
_cell.angle_gamma   90.00
#
_symmetry.space_group_name_H-M   'P 1'
#
loop_
_entity.id
_entity.type
_entity.pdbx_description
1 polymer ?
#
loop_
_entity_poly.entity_id
_entity_poly.type
_entity_poly.pdbx_seq_one_letter_code
_entity_poly.pdbx_strand_id
1 'polypeptide(L)'
;MAVLWDLSFASRKPLVAAIDGHALGGGLEIGMCCHARISTPNAQLGLPELHLGIIPGFGGTQRLPRLVGLAKSLEMMLVRCNSPLYSREEALDLGLVDAIVSPNQLLDTTWERKRPWNIASLHRIDKIESLDEAKEILKLARAQALTIAPNLYHPLAYIDVVEEGIVFGPRAGLIKEYETFEVLVRSDTCKALLHIFFAQRGTMKVPGVTDLGLVPRHVKKVAILGANLQCRVNKGKLSREKFEKAISLLKGTLDYESFRDVDMVIEVSAAIFSVLEILLFF
;
A
#
# COMPACT_ATOMS: atom_id res chain seq x y z
N MET A 1 -10.46 -17.94 -10.96
CA MET A 1 -10.54 -16.60 -11.57
C MET A 1 -11.97 -16.26 -12.01
N ALA A 2 -12.63 -17.06 -12.86
CA ALA A 2 -13.99 -16.77 -13.38
C ALA A 2 -15.08 -16.53 -12.31
N VAL A 3 -14.98 -17.15 -11.14
CA VAL A 3 -16.01 -17.05 -10.08
C VAL A 3 -16.18 -15.61 -9.55
N LEU A 4 -15.10 -14.83 -9.47
CA LEU A 4 -15.12 -13.45 -8.95
C LEU A 4 -15.56 -12.42 -9.99
N TRP A 5 -15.52 -12.76 -11.28
CA TRP A 5 -16.01 -11.89 -12.34
C TRP A 5 -17.54 -11.77 -12.30
N ASP A 6 -18.21 -12.88 -11.96
CA ASP A 6 -19.67 -12.99 -11.98
C ASP A 6 -20.33 -12.92 -10.60
N LEU A 7 -19.58 -13.02 -9.50
CA LEU A 7 -20.12 -13.11 -8.13
C LEU A 7 -21.08 -11.96 -7.76
N SER A 8 -20.81 -10.74 -8.21
CA SER A 8 -21.68 -9.59 -7.94
C SER A 8 -22.84 -9.45 -8.92
N PHE A 9 -22.64 -9.86 -10.18
CA PHE A 9 -23.65 -9.77 -11.23
C PHE A 9 -24.66 -10.92 -11.17
N ALA A 10 -24.23 -12.11 -10.71
CA ALA A 10 -25.06 -13.30 -10.62
C ALA A 10 -25.84 -13.41 -9.30
N SER A 11 -25.44 -12.69 -8.25
CA SER A 11 -26.15 -12.74 -6.97
C SER A 11 -27.44 -11.92 -7.02
N ARG A 12 -28.59 -12.58 -6.87
CA ARG A 12 -29.89 -11.91 -6.69
C ARG A 12 -30.06 -11.30 -5.30
N LYS A 13 -29.05 -11.44 -4.42
CA LYS A 13 -29.03 -10.92 -3.05
C LYS A 13 -27.90 -9.90 -2.89
N PRO A 14 -28.13 -8.80 -2.17
CA PRO A 14 -27.08 -7.83 -1.88
C PRO A 14 -25.97 -8.49 -1.04
N LEU A 15 -24.73 -8.09 -1.31
CA LEU A 15 -23.53 -8.56 -0.63
C LEU A 15 -22.85 -7.34 -0.01
N VAL A 16 -22.53 -7.40 1.27
CA VAL A 16 -21.83 -6.34 2.01
C VAL A 16 -20.54 -6.92 2.57
N ALA A 17 -19.42 -6.26 2.29
CA ALA A 17 -18.14 -6.61 2.88
C ALA A 17 -17.99 -5.90 4.24
N ALA A 18 -17.85 -6.67 5.31
CA ALA A 18 -17.43 -6.19 6.62
C ALA A 18 -15.91 -6.33 6.72
N ILE A 19 -15.20 -5.21 6.82
CA ILE A 19 -13.73 -5.16 6.77
C ILE A 19 -13.19 -4.74 8.14
N ASP A 20 -12.47 -5.65 8.79
CA ASP A 20 -11.68 -5.37 9.99
C ASP A 20 -10.20 -5.74 9.74
N GLY A 21 -9.28 -4.88 10.19
CA GLY A 21 -7.86 -5.06 9.95
C GLY A 21 -7.46 -4.89 8.47
N HIS A 22 -6.75 -5.85 7.89
CA HIS A 22 -6.11 -5.66 6.59
C HIS A 22 -6.93 -6.29 5.46
N ALA A 23 -7.40 -5.47 4.51
CA ALA A 23 -7.88 -5.94 3.21
C ALA A 23 -6.89 -5.49 2.15
N LEU A 24 -5.91 -6.35 1.86
CA LEU A 24 -4.85 -6.09 0.90
C LEU A 24 -4.92 -7.09 -0.26
N GLY A 25 -4.58 -6.61 -1.46
CA GLY A 25 -4.59 -7.39 -2.69
C GLY A 25 -5.93 -8.07 -2.93
N GLY A 26 -5.92 -9.39 -3.12
CA GLY A 26 -7.14 -10.19 -3.31
C GLY A 26 -8.22 -10.01 -2.23
N GLY A 27 -7.85 -9.70 -0.98
CA GLY A 27 -8.81 -9.38 0.08
C GLY A 27 -9.61 -8.11 -0.23
N LEU A 28 -8.95 -7.07 -0.74
CA LEU A 28 -9.63 -5.86 -1.20
C LEU A 28 -10.42 -6.11 -2.48
N GLU A 29 -9.89 -6.89 -3.43
CA GLU A 29 -10.59 -7.22 -4.67
C GLU A 29 -11.92 -7.93 -4.40
N ILE A 30 -11.94 -8.87 -3.44
CA ILE A 30 -13.17 -9.51 -2.97
C ILE A 30 -14.12 -8.49 -2.36
N GLY A 31 -13.63 -7.57 -1.52
CA GLY A 31 -14.45 -6.48 -0.96
C GLY A 31 -15.05 -5.56 -2.04
N MET A 32 -14.30 -5.28 -3.10
CA MET A 32 -14.76 -4.46 -4.24
C MET A 32 -15.80 -5.19 -5.10
N CYS A 33 -15.82 -6.53 -5.09
CA CYS A 33 -16.91 -7.32 -5.68
C CYS A 33 -18.24 -7.13 -4.94
N CYS A 34 -18.22 -6.83 -3.64
CA CYS A 34 -19.45 -6.59 -2.88
C CYS A 34 -20.16 -5.30 -3.32
N HIS A 35 -21.47 -5.23 -3.06
CA HIS A 35 -22.31 -4.08 -3.40
C HIS A 35 -22.02 -2.90 -2.46
N ALA A 36 -21.64 -3.17 -1.21
CA ALA A 36 -21.20 -2.18 -0.24
C ALA A 36 -20.02 -2.69 0.59
N ARG A 37 -19.25 -1.78 1.18
CA ARG A 37 -18.11 -2.04 2.07
C ARG A 37 -18.24 -1.21 3.34
N ILE A 38 -18.25 -1.87 4.49
CA ILE A 38 -18.24 -1.26 5.83
C ILE A 38 -16.90 -1.61 6.47
N SER A 39 -16.21 -0.63 7.02
CA SER A 39 -14.84 -0.79 7.52
C SER A 39 -14.70 -0.34 8.97
N THR A 40 -13.72 -0.90 9.68
CA THR A 40 -13.29 -0.33 10.98
C THR A 40 -12.27 0.80 10.78
N PRO A 41 -12.09 1.70 11.77
CA PRO A 41 -11.14 2.81 11.70
C PRO A 41 -9.68 2.42 11.48
N ASN A 42 -9.31 1.22 11.93
CA ASN A 42 -7.92 0.73 11.88
C ASN A 42 -7.65 -0.11 10.64
N ALA A 43 -8.62 -0.22 9.74
CA ALA A 43 -8.47 -1.06 8.57
C ALA A 43 -7.48 -0.47 7.57
N GLN A 44 -6.69 -1.33 6.93
CA GLN A 44 -5.77 -0.95 5.87
C GLN A 44 -6.23 -1.53 4.55
N LEU A 45 -6.39 -0.66 3.55
CA LEU A 45 -6.94 -1.02 2.23
C LEU A 45 -5.92 -0.70 1.15
N GLY A 46 -5.57 -1.67 0.31
CA GLY A 46 -4.66 -1.42 -0.80
C GLY A 46 -4.42 -2.62 -1.69
N LEU A 47 -3.77 -2.37 -2.82
CA LEU A 47 -3.41 -3.36 -3.82
C LEU A 47 -1.88 -3.33 -3.99
N PRO A 48 -1.13 -4.17 -3.27
CA PRO A 48 0.34 -4.16 -3.27
C PRO A 48 0.97 -5.00 -4.41
N GLU A 49 0.18 -5.51 -5.35
CA GLU A 49 0.58 -6.49 -6.36
C GLU A 49 1.78 -6.04 -7.19
N LEU A 50 1.84 -4.75 -7.57
CA LEU A 50 2.96 -4.22 -8.35
C LEU A 50 4.29 -4.33 -7.61
N HIS A 51 4.30 -4.36 -6.28
CA HIS A 51 5.53 -4.62 -5.51
C HIS A 51 6.11 -6.02 -5.76
N LEU A 52 5.24 -6.99 -6.06
CA LEU A 52 5.58 -8.39 -6.29
C LEU A 52 5.80 -8.71 -7.77
N GLY A 53 5.81 -7.70 -8.64
CA GLY A 53 6.02 -7.86 -10.07
C GLY A 53 4.81 -8.37 -10.84
N ILE A 54 3.62 -8.26 -10.25
CA ILE A 54 2.34 -8.70 -10.84
C ILE A 54 1.31 -7.57 -10.77
N ILE A 55 0.14 -7.79 -11.38
CA ILE A 55 -1.01 -6.88 -11.30
C ILE A 55 -2.13 -7.52 -10.46
N PRO A 56 -3.15 -6.76 -10.03
CA PRO A 56 -4.37 -7.35 -9.48
C PRO A 56 -5.00 -8.33 -10.48
N GLY A 57 -5.50 -9.47 -9.99
CA GLY A 57 -5.98 -10.57 -10.84
C GLY A 57 -7.46 -10.91 -10.65
N PHE A 58 -8.12 -10.35 -9.64
CA PHE A 58 -9.52 -10.63 -9.32
C PHE A 58 -10.45 -9.45 -9.68
N GLY A 59 -10.08 -8.66 -10.69
CA GLY A 59 -10.80 -7.52 -11.22
C GLY A 59 -10.48 -6.20 -10.53
N GLY A 60 -9.42 -6.13 -9.73
CA GLY A 60 -8.93 -4.90 -9.09
C GLY A 60 -8.56 -3.82 -10.10
N THR A 61 -7.99 -4.19 -11.25
CA THR A 61 -7.67 -3.23 -12.32
C THR A 61 -8.92 -2.57 -12.90
N GLN A 62 -10.08 -3.21 -12.77
CA GLN A 62 -11.33 -2.73 -13.32
C GLN A 62 -12.20 -2.01 -12.29
N ARG A 63 -12.25 -2.54 -11.06
CA ARG A 63 -13.12 -2.00 -10.01
C ARG A 63 -12.51 -0.81 -9.27
N LEU A 64 -11.20 -0.80 -9.05
CA LEU A 64 -10.57 0.29 -8.32
C LEU A 64 -10.75 1.65 -9.03
N PRO A 65 -10.44 1.81 -10.34
CA PRO A 65 -10.66 3.09 -11.04
C PRO A 65 -12.12 3.56 -10.98
N ARG A 66 -13.07 2.62 -10.99
CA ARG A 66 -14.51 2.92 -10.96
C ARG A 66 -15.03 3.28 -9.56
N LEU A 67 -14.30 2.90 -8.50
CA LEU A 67 -14.65 3.23 -7.12
C LEU A 67 -14.00 4.53 -6.65
N VAL A 68 -12.70 4.72 -6.93
CA VAL A 68 -11.92 5.86 -6.41
C VAL A 68 -11.60 6.94 -7.45
N GLY A 69 -11.89 6.69 -8.73
CA GLY A 69 -11.50 7.53 -9.86
C GLY A 69 -10.19 7.07 -10.51
N LEU A 70 -10.02 7.37 -11.80
CA LEU A 70 -8.88 6.91 -12.59
C LEU A 70 -7.55 7.43 -12.02
N ALA A 71 -7.40 8.75 -11.89
CA ALA A 71 -6.17 9.36 -11.40
C ALA A 71 -5.76 8.82 -10.02
N LYS A 72 -6.72 8.68 -9.10
CA LYS A 72 -6.45 8.16 -7.76
C LYS A 72 -6.09 6.67 -7.77
N SER A 73 -6.72 5.87 -8.64
CA SER A 73 -6.35 4.46 -8.78
C SER A 73 -4.92 4.27 -9.31
N LEU A 74 -4.48 5.13 -10.24
CA LEU A 74 -3.11 5.13 -10.75
C LEU A 74 -2.12 5.56 -9.66
N GLU A 75 -2.45 6.58 -8.85
CA GLU A 75 -1.64 6.97 -7.69
C GLU A 75 -1.49 5.82 -6.68
N MET A 76 -2.61 5.18 -6.32
CA MET A 76 -2.62 4.06 -5.38
C MET A 76 -1.73 2.90 -5.85
N MET A 77 -1.77 2.59 -7.14
CA MET A 77 -1.03 1.48 -7.72
C MET A 77 0.44 1.83 -8.03
N LEU A 78 0.71 2.95 -8.69
CA LEU A 78 2.05 3.26 -9.20
C LEU A 78 2.94 3.94 -8.16
N VAL A 79 2.35 4.71 -7.24
CA VAL A 79 3.10 5.51 -6.26
C VAL A 79 3.00 4.89 -4.87
N ARG A 80 1.82 4.37 -4.50
CA ARG A 80 1.54 3.85 -3.16
C ARG A 80 1.41 2.33 -3.09
N CYS A 81 1.96 1.57 -4.04
CA CYS A 81 1.92 0.09 -4.01
C CYS A 81 2.48 -0.51 -2.71
N ASN A 82 3.42 0.18 -2.05
CA ASN A 82 4.03 -0.27 -0.79
C ASN A 82 3.44 0.42 0.45
N SER A 83 2.35 1.17 0.30
CA SER A 83 1.80 2.01 1.34
C SER A 83 0.27 2.02 1.22
N PRO A 84 -0.41 1.03 1.82
CA PRO A 84 -1.87 0.97 1.80
C PRO A 84 -2.50 2.29 2.27
N LEU A 85 -3.77 2.48 1.95
CA LEU A 85 -4.54 3.59 2.50
C LEU A 85 -4.63 3.40 4.03
N TYR A 86 -3.99 4.31 4.76
CA TYR A 86 -3.98 4.33 6.23
C TYR A 86 -5.03 5.28 6.81
N SER A 87 -5.54 6.24 6.03
CA SER A 87 -6.59 7.15 6.49
C SER A 87 -7.95 6.56 6.13
N ARG A 88 -8.74 6.32 7.19
CA ARG A 88 -10.14 5.90 7.08
C ARG A 88 -10.98 6.96 6.35
N GLU A 89 -10.71 8.24 6.61
CA GLU A 89 -11.37 9.37 5.96
C GLU A 89 -11.12 9.36 4.46
N GLU A 90 -9.86 9.14 4.04
CA GLU A 90 -9.50 9.04 2.62
C GLU A 90 -10.28 7.91 1.93
N ALA A 91 -10.38 6.72 2.55
CA ALA A 91 -11.13 5.60 1.97
C ALA A 91 -12.63 5.90 1.82
N LEU A 92 -13.23 6.62 2.78
CA LEU A 92 -14.64 6.99 2.76
C LEU A 92 -14.92 8.08 1.72
N ASP A 93 -14.09 9.13 1.70
CA ASP A 93 -14.22 10.27 0.77
C ASP A 93 -14.04 9.83 -0.67
N LEU A 94 -13.09 8.92 -0.91
CA LEU A 94 -12.89 8.28 -2.21
C LEU A 94 -14.00 7.29 -2.56
N GLY A 95 -14.92 6.95 -1.66
CA GLY A 95 -15.96 5.95 -1.89
C GLY A 95 -15.43 4.53 -2.12
N LEU A 96 -14.21 4.24 -1.64
CA LEU A 96 -13.68 2.89 -1.56
C LEU A 96 -14.42 2.10 -0.49
N VAL A 97 -14.75 2.75 0.63
CA VAL A 97 -15.69 2.23 1.63
C VAL A 97 -16.93 3.12 1.68
N ASP A 98 -18.04 2.53 2.09
CA ASP A 98 -19.33 3.22 2.14
C ASP A 98 -19.71 3.69 3.56
N ALA A 99 -19.13 3.06 4.59
CA ALA A 99 -19.30 3.46 5.98
C ALA A 99 -18.09 3.01 6.84
N ILE A 100 -17.87 3.74 7.93
CA ILE A 100 -16.90 3.38 8.96
C ILE A 100 -17.61 3.27 10.31
N VAL A 101 -17.41 2.16 10.99
CA VAL A 101 -18.05 1.86 12.28
C VAL A 101 -17.05 1.27 13.25
N SER A 102 -17.35 1.33 14.55
CA SER A 102 -16.51 0.69 15.56
C SER A 102 -16.48 -0.85 15.37
N PRO A 103 -15.39 -1.55 15.75
CA PRO A 103 -15.26 -2.99 15.52
C PRO A 103 -16.40 -3.83 16.11
N ASN A 104 -16.91 -3.44 17.27
CA ASN A 104 -18.05 -4.10 17.93
C ASN A 104 -19.39 -3.87 17.23
N GLN A 105 -19.49 -2.90 16.33
CA GLN A 105 -20.70 -2.63 15.54
C GLN A 105 -20.60 -3.21 14.13
N LEU A 106 -19.45 -3.73 13.70
CA LEU A 106 -19.18 -4.05 12.30
C LEU A 106 -20.17 -5.06 11.70
N LEU A 107 -20.49 -6.13 12.44
CA LEU A 107 -21.41 -7.17 11.99
C LEU A 107 -22.89 -6.82 12.24
N ASP A 108 -23.14 -6.00 13.27
CA ASP A 108 -24.49 -5.59 13.66
C ASP A 108 -24.99 -4.39 12.84
N THR A 109 -24.08 -3.71 12.12
CA THR A 109 -24.44 -2.58 11.26
C THR A 109 -25.33 -3.06 10.14
N THR A 110 -26.63 -2.78 10.27
CA THR A 110 -27.56 -2.89 9.17
C THR A 110 -27.22 -1.81 8.15
N TRP A 111 -26.75 -2.24 6.98
CA TRP A 111 -26.56 -1.34 5.85
C TRP A 111 -27.92 -0.75 5.43
N GLU A 112 -28.21 0.46 5.89
CA GLU A 112 -29.35 1.23 5.41
C GLU A 112 -29.03 1.80 4.02
N ARG A 113 -29.94 1.53 3.09
CA ARG A 113 -29.79 1.77 1.64
C ARG A 113 -29.49 3.23 1.34
N LYS A 114 -28.22 3.56 1.10
CA LYS A 114 -27.86 4.79 0.37
C LYS A 114 -27.87 4.61 -1.15
N ARG A 115 -27.81 3.37 -1.67
CA ARG A 115 -27.60 3.11 -3.10
C ARG A 115 -28.44 1.94 -3.66
N PRO A 116 -28.83 1.99 -4.95
CA PRO A 116 -29.44 0.86 -5.65
C PRO A 116 -28.49 -0.35 -5.70
N TRP A 117 -28.97 -1.55 -5.32
CA TRP A 117 -28.17 -2.80 -5.36
C TRP A 117 -27.98 -3.37 -6.78
N ASN A 118 -28.60 -2.77 -7.79
CA ASN A 118 -28.51 -3.24 -9.17
C ASN A 118 -27.26 -2.76 -9.91
N ILE A 119 -26.45 -1.87 -9.33
CA ILE A 119 -25.22 -1.38 -9.94
C ILE A 119 -24.01 -2.01 -9.25
N ALA A 120 -23.41 -3.01 -9.89
CA ALA A 120 -22.13 -3.57 -9.45
C ALA A 120 -20.99 -2.55 -9.66
N SER A 121 -20.00 -2.57 -8.77
CA SER A 121 -18.79 -1.72 -8.87
C SER A 121 -18.12 -1.76 -10.25
N LEU A 122 -18.16 -2.93 -10.91
CA LEU A 122 -17.58 -3.16 -12.23
C LEU A 122 -18.21 -2.32 -13.35
N HIS A 123 -19.49 -1.94 -13.21
CA HIS A 123 -20.24 -1.20 -14.22
C HIS A 123 -20.43 0.28 -13.87
N ARG A 124 -19.80 0.76 -12.79
CA ARG A 124 -19.82 2.17 -12.44
C ARG A 124 -19.01 2.98 -13.44
N ILE A 125 -19.55 4.14 -13.80
CA ILE A 125 -18.95 5.10 -14.71
C ILE A 125 -18.94 6.53 -14.13
N ASP A 126 -19.52 6.73 -12.94
CA ASP A 126 -19.67 8.05 -12.30
C ASP A 126 -18.33 8.71 -11.94
N LYS A 127 -17.25 7.94 -11.92
CA LYS A 127 -15.88 8.38 -11.61
C LYS A 127 -14.88 8.11 -12.72
N ILE A 128 -15.36 7.74 -13.90
CA ILE A 128 -14.53 7.61 -15.09
C ILE A 128 -14.73 8.87 -15.93
N GLU A 129 -13.63 9.54 -16.24
CA GLU A 129 -13.59 10.74 -17.06
C GLU A 129 -14.04 10.45 -18.51
N SER A 130 -14.15 11.50 -19.32
CA SER A 130 -14.36 11.30 -20.76
C SER A 130 -13.21 10.49 -21.37
N LEU A 131 -13.47 9.82 -22.49
CA LEU A 131 -12.48 8.94 -23.13
C LEU A 131 -11.16 9.69 -23.46
N ASP A 132 -11.25 10.95 -23.89
CA ASP A 132 -10.08 11.74 -24.24
C ASP A 132 -9.27 12.16 -23.00
N GLU A 133 -9.96 12.59 -21.94
CA GLU A 133 -9.32 12.91 -20.65
C GLU A 133 -8.66 11.66 -20.04
N ALA A 134 -9.35 10.52 -20.07
CA ALA A 134 -8.82 9.26 -19.56
C ALA A 134 -7.54 8.84 -20.30
N LYS A 135 -7.52 8.97 -21.63
CA LYS A 135 -6.32 8.68 -22.45
C LYS A 135 -5.14 9.59 -22.09
N GLU A 136 -5.37 10.88 -21.88
CA GLU A 136 -4.29 11.79 -21.47
C GLU A 136 -3.78 11.47 -20.06
N ILE A 137 -4.67 11.15 -19.10
CA ILE A 137 -4.26 10.68 -17.76
C ILE A 137 -3.39 9.42 -17.85
N LEU A 138 -3.80 8.43 -18.64
CA LEU A 138 -3.07 7.17 -18.82
C LEU A 138 -1.71 7.41 -19.50
N LYS A 139 -1.64 8.29 -20.49
CA LYS A 139 -0.40 8.68 -21.17
C LYS A 139 0.60 9.32 -20.20
N LEU A 140 0.15 10.23 -19.34
CA LEU A 140 0.99 10.84 -18.31
C LEU A 140 1.49 9.79 -17.30
N ALA A 141 0.62 8.87 -16.89
CA ALA A 141 0.99 7.78 -15.98
C ALA A 141 2.05 6.85 -16.58
N ARG A 142 1.99 6.54 -17.88
CA ARG A 142 3.04 5.76 -18.58
C ARG A 142 4.37 6.48 -18.57
N ALA A 143 4.38 7.77 -18.89
CA ALA A 143 5.60 8.58 -18.88
C ALA A 143 6.24 8.63 -17.49
N GLN A 144 5.42 8.77 -16.45
CA GLN A 144 5.89 8.74 -15.06
C GLN A 144 6.44 7.35 -14.66
N ALA A 145 5.74 6.27 -15.00
CA ALA A 145 6.17 4.90 -14.70
C ALA A 145 7.52 4.57 -15.35
N LEU A 146 7.72 4.95 -16.62
CA LEU A 146 8.99 4.80 -17.34
C LEU A 146 10.13 5.61 -16.72
N THR A 147 9.83 6.74 -16.08
CA THR A 147 10.84 7.56 -15.41
C THR A 147 11.28 6.94 -14.08
N ILE A 148 10.35 6.38 -13.31
CA ILE A 148 10.62 5.81 -11.98
C ILE A 148 11.30 4.44 -12.10
N ALA A 149 10.80 3.58 -12.98
CA ALA A 149 11.23 2.19 -13.08
C ALA A 149 11.26 1.71 -14.54
N PRO A 150 12.18 2.22 -15.38
CA PRO A 150 12.23 1.92 -16.81
C PRO A 150 12.42 0.42 -17.11
N ASN A 151 13.01 -0.32 -16.17
CA ASN A 151 13.32 -1.74 -16.32
C ASN A 151 12.17 -2.66 -15.87
N LEU A 152 11.07 -2.10 -15.35
CA LEU A 152 9.93 -2.88 -14.85
C LEU A 152 8.77 -2.78 -15.84
N TYR A 153 8.31 -3.93 -16.34
CA TYR A 153 7.22 -3.99 -17.31
C TYR A 153 5.82 -3.99 -16.67
N HIS A 154 5.64 -4.66 -15.53
CA HIS A 154 4.34 -4.82 -14.86
C HIS A 154 3.59 -3.51 -14.55
N PRO A 155 4.24 -2.36 -14.25
CA PRO A 155 3.51 -1.09 -14.07
C PRO A 155 2.86 -0.59 -15.36
N LEU A 156 3.53 -0.78 -16.51
CA LEU A 156 2.96 -0.42 -17.82
C LEU A 156 1.83 -1.37 -18.19
N ALA A 157 2.04 -2.67 -17.96
CA ALA A 157 1.03 -3.68 -18.18
C ALA A 157 -0.26 -3.41 -17.38
N TYR A 158 -0.13 -2.95 -16.13
CA TYR A 158 -1.28 -2.48 -15.35
C TYR A 158 -2.04 -1.34 -16.04
N ILE A 159 -1.34 -0.32 -16.52
CA ILE A 159 -1.95 0.83 -17.21
C ILE A 159 -2.66 0.35 -18.49
N ASP A 160 -2.07 -0.56 -19.24
CA ASP A 160 -2.64 -1.11 -20.48
C ASP A 160 -3.92 -1.94 -20.23
N VAL A 161 -3.98 -2.66 -19.09
CA VAL A 161 -5.17 -3.41 -18.67
C VAL A 161 -6.29 -2.47 -18.21
N VAL A 162 -5.94 -1.41 -17.48
CA VAL A 162 -6.91 -0.36 -17.08
C VAL A 162 -7.49 0.32 -18.32
N GLU A 163 -6.64 0.71 -19.27
CA GLU A 163 -7.07 1.35 -20.52
C GLU A 163 -8.03 0.47 -21.31
N GLU A 164 -7.72 -0.81 -21.47
CA GLU A 164 -8.59 -1.78 -22.16
C GLU A 164 -10.02 -1.77 -21.59
N GLY A 165 -10.10 -1.75 -20.26
CA GLY A 165 -11.36 -1.73 -19.54
C GLY A 165 -12.15 -0.44 -19.69
N ILE A 166 -11.49 0.67 -19.95
CA ILE A 166 -12.11 1.97 -20.19
C ILE A 166 -12.56 2.07 -21.65
N VAL A 167 -11.72 1.65 -22.60
CA VAL A 167 -11.98 1.78 -24.05
C VAL A 167 -13.00 0.76 -24.54
N PHE A 168 -12.83 -0.52 -24.19
CA PHE A 168 -13.61 -1.63 -24.72
C PHE A 168 -14.61 -2.19 -23.71
N GLY A 169 -14.64 -1.60 -22.51
CA GLY A 169 -15.55 -1.94 -21.44
C GLY A 169 -14.99 -2.99 -20.46
N PRO A 170 -15.64 -3.15 -19.30
CA PRO A 170 -15.08 -3.86 -18.16
C PRO A 170 -14.81 -5.35 -18.42
N ARG A 171 -15.61 -6.01 -19.27
CA ARG A 171 -15.39 -7.43 -19.60
C ARG A 171 -14.12 -7.64 -20.41
N ALA A 172 -13.85 -6.78 -21.39
CA ALA A 172 -12.59 -6.82 -22.15
C ALA A 172 -11.40 -6.57 -21.23
N GLY A 173 -11.52 -5.59 -20.32
CA GLY A 173 -10.52 -5.33 -19.29
C GLY A 173 -10.24 -6.52 -18.37
N LEU A 174 -11.27 -7.25 -17.92
CA LEU A 174 -11.09 -8.47 -17.10
C LEU A 174 -10.38 -9.59 -17.86
N ILE A 175 -10.71 -9.80 -19.14
CA ILE A 175 -10.04 -10.80 -19.98
C ILE A 175 -8.55 -10.47 -20.10
N LYS A 176 -8.23 -9.22 -20.45
CA LYS A 176 -6.85 -8.75 -20.56
C LYS A 176 -6.11 -8.79 -19.21
N GLU A 177 -6.80 -8.50 -18.11
CA GLU A 177 -6.25 -8.64 -16.75
C GLU A 177 -5.77 -10.06 -16.50
N TYR A 178 -6.61 -11.06 -16.78
CA TYR A 178 -6.25 -12.47 -16.59
C TYR A 178 -5.07 -12.88 -17.47
N GLU A 179 -5.11 -12.55 -18.76
CA GLU A 179 -4.04 -12.90 -19.70
C GLU A 179 -2.71 -12.26 -19.29
N THR A 180 -2.75 -10.98 -18.91
CA THR A 180 -1.57 -10.23 -18.48
C THR A 180 -1.02 -10.78 -17.15
N PHE A 181 -1.89 -11.07 -16.19
CA PHE A 181 -1.51 -11.68 -14.91
C PHE A 181 -0.78 -13.01 -15.11
N GLU A 182 -1.32 -13.87 -15.97
CA GLU A 182 -0.73 -15.18 -16.31
C GLU A 182 0.66 -15.08 -16.95
N VAL A 183 0.92 -14.01 -17.71
CA VAL A 183 2.26 -13.73 -18.25
C VAL A 183 3.19 -13.24 -17.14
N LEU A 184 2.74 -12.27 -16.35
CA LEU A 184 3.57 -11.62 -15.33
C LEU A 184 3.99 -12.57 -14.21
N VAL A 185 3.10 -13.46 -13.76
CA VAL A 185 3.41 -14.43 -12.70
C VAL A 185 4.52 -15.42 -13.10
N ARG A 186 4.70 -15.64 -14.41
CA ARG A 186 5.75 -16.52 -14.95
C ARG A 186 7.07 -15.78 -15.22
N SER A 187 7.07 -14.44 -15.17
CA SER A 187 8.23 -13.61 -15.48
C SER A 187 9.35 -13.75 -14.45
N ASP A 188 10.60 -13.56 -14.89
CA ASP A 188 11.75 -13.60 -13.99
C ASP A 188 11.78 -12.39 -13.05
N THR A 189 11.23 -11.25 -13.47
CA THR A 189 11.04 -10.09 -12.60
C THR A 189 10.15 -10.40 -11.41
N CYS A 190 9.01 -11.08 -11.62
CA CYS A 190 8.13 -11.50 -10.53
C CYS A 190 8.86 -12.47 -9.57
N LYS A 191 9.54 -13.49 -10.11
CA LYS A 191 10.33 -14.43 -9.30
C LYS A 191 11.39 -13.72 -8.46
N ALA A 192 12.11 -12.76 -9.06
CA ALA A 192 13.14 -11.98 -8.38
C ALA A 192 12.57 -11.09 -7.26
N LEU A 193 11.45 -10.41 -7.52
CA LEU A 193 10.79 -9.56 -6.52
C LEU A 193 10.20 -10.39 -5.37
N LEU A 194 9.62 -11.55 -5.66
CA LEU A 194 9.20 -12.51 -4.62
C LEU A 194 10.38 -13.01 -3.80
N HIS A 195 11.51 -13.33 -4.45
CA HIS A 195 12.73 -13.70 -3.75
C HIS A 195 13.18 -12.59 -2.79
N ILE A 196 13.21 -11.33 -3.24
CA ILE A 196 13.55 -10.17 -2.40
C ILE A 196 12.56 -10.05 -1.23
N PHE A 197 11.26 -10.19 -1.47
CA PHE A 197 10.21 -10.10 -0.45
C PHE A 197 10.38 -11.14 0.67
N PHE A 198 10.75 -12.38 0.32
CA PHE A 198 11.03 -13.42 1.30
C PHE A 198 12.40 -13.23 1.96
N ALA A 199 13.41 -12.84 1.21
CA ALA A 199 14.75 -12.57 1.73
C ALA A 199 14.72 -11.46 2.79
N GLN A 200 13.99 -10.37 2.55
CA GLN A 200 13.78 -9.28 3.50
C GLN A 200 13.12 -9.73 4.80
N ARG A 201 12.21 -10.71 4.77
CA ARG A 201 11.64 -11.30 6.00
C ARG A 201 12.58 -12.28 6.67
N GLY A 202 13.42 -12.95 5.87
CA GLY A 202 14.44 -13.87 6.35
C GLY A 202 15.53 -13.21 7.19
N THR A 203 15.83 -11.92 6.96
CA THR A 203 16.88 -11.19 7.70
C THR A 203 16.64 -11.13 9.21
N MET A 204 15.39 -11.27 9.66
CA MET A 204 15.02 -11.29 11.08
C MET A 204 15.28 -12.66 11.75
N LYS A 205 15.56 -13.71 10.98
CA LYS A 205 15.79 -15.07 11.47
C LYS A 205 17.27 -15.41 11.37
N VAL A 206 17.98 -15.34 12.49
CA VAL A 206 19.41 -15.66 12.58
C VAL A 206 19.55 -16.95 13.39
N PRO A 207 19.87 -18.08 12.75
CA PRO A 207 20.08 -19.36 13.43
C PRO A 207 21.16 -19.26 14.52
N GLY A 208 20.91 -19.90 15.66
CA GLY A 208 21.78 -19.81 16.84
C GLY A 208 21.67 -18.49 17.61
N VAL A 209 20.77 -17.58 17.24
CA VAL A 209 20.55 -16.29 17.92
C VAL A 209 19.07 -16.07 18.20
N THR A 210 18.23 -15.95 17.16
CA THR A 210 16.80 -15.61 17.33
C THR A 210 15.89 -16.82 17.55
N ASP A 211 16.44 -18.03 17.44
CA ASP A 211 15.81 -19.32 17.72
C ASP A 211 15.99 -19.79 19.18
N LEU A 212 16.76 -19.06 20.00
CA LEU A 212 17.01 -19.37 21.41
C LEU A 212 15.86 -19.01 22.36
N GLY A 213 14.73 -18.52 21.84
CA GLY A 213 13.58 -18.08 22.66
C GLY A 213 13.84 -16.78 23.45
N LEU A 214 14.88 -16.03 23.08
CA LEU A 214 15.20 -14.75 23.70
C LEU A 214 14.15 -13.69 23.34
N VAL A 215 13.79 -12.86 24.32
CA VAL A 215 12.87 -11.75 24.12
C VAL A 215 13.66 -10.44 24.09
N PRO A 216 13.43 -9.55 23.11
CA PRO A 216 14.07 -8.24 23.08
C PRO A 216 13.84 -7.47 24.40
N ARG A 217 14.91 -6.92 24.97
CA ARG A 217 14.80 -6.03 26.13
C ARG A 217 14.16 -4.71 25.71
N HIS A 218 13.37 -4.13 26.60
CA HIS A 218 12.77 -2.81 26.38
C HIS A 218 13.83 -1.71 26.59
N VAL A 219 14.36 -1.14 25.51
CA VAL A 219 15.33 -0.03 25.54
C VAL A 219 14.55 1.29 25.64
N LYS A 220 14.78 2.07 26.71
CA LYS A 220 14.13 3.37 26.96
C LYS A 220 15.05 4.54 26.63
N LYS A 221 16.36 4.38 26.82
CA LYS A 221 17.34 5.44 26.62
C LYS A 221 18.56 4.92 25.86
N VAL A 222 18.93 5.63 24.79
CA VAL A 222 20.11 5.34 23.96
C VAL A 222 21.06 6.54 23.97
N ALA A 223 22.36 6.29 24.15
CA ALA A 223 23.40 7.31 23.98
C ALA A 223 24.15 7.09 22.65
N ILE A 224 24.40 8.18 21.92
CA ILE A 224 25.15 8.18 20.65
C ILE A 224 26.37 9.08 20.79
N LEU A 225 27.55 8.56 20.48
CA LEU A 225 28.79 9.33 20.47
C LEU A 225 29.05 9.87 19.06
N GLY A 226 28.84 11.17 18.85
CA GLY A 226 29.01 11.89 17.57
C GLY A 226 27.68 12.24 16.86
N ALA A 227 27.49 13.50 16.43
CA ALA A 227 26.21 13.93 15.83
C ALA A 227 26.32 15.05 14.77
N ASN A 228 25.56 14.92 13.67
CA ASN A 228 25.01 16.07 12.94
C ASN A 228 23.66 15.73 12.26
N LEU A 229 22.55 16.21 12.84
CA LEU A 229 21.19 16.07 12.28
C LEU A 229 20.78 17.21 11.33
N GLN A 230 21.50 18.33 11.36
CA GLN A 230 21.17 19.55 10.60
C GLN A 230 21.22 19.30 9.09
N CYS A 231 22.13 18.44 8.65
CA CYS A 231 22.29 18.05 7.24
C CYS A 231 21.04 17.42 6.62
N ARG A 232 20.15 16.79 7.41
CA ARG A 232 18.94 16.12 6.88
C ARG A 232 17.77 17.07 6.65
N VAL A 233 17.64 18.11 7.46
CA VAL A 233 16.64 19.18 7.28
C VAL A 233 16.96 19.97 6.02
N ASN A 234 18.23 20.34 5.84
CA ASN A 234 18.68 21.09 4.67
C ASN A 234 18.50 20.31 3.35
N LYS A 235 18.51 18.97 3.40
CA LYS A 235 18.24 18.09 2.25
C LYS A 235 16.74 17.79 2.03
N GLY A 236 15.83 18.39 2.80
CA GLY A 236 14.38 18.20 2.67
C GLY A 236 13.88 16.81 3.06
N LYS A 237 14.73 15.95 3.64
CA LYS A 237 14.39 14.56 4.02
C LYS A 237 13.71 14.46 5.40
N LEU A 238 13.55 15.58 6.10
CA LEU A 238 12.93 15.66 7.43
C LEU A 238 12.16 16.98 7.55
N SER A 239 10.87 16.92 7.88
CA SER A 239 10.06 18.11 8.17
C SER A 239 10.53 18.82 9.45
N ARG A 240 10.41 20.15 9.51
CA ARG A 240 10.80 20.95 10.68
C ARG A 240 10.20 20.47 12.00
N GLU A 241 8.91 20.12 12.01
CA GLU A 241 8.23 19.65 13.22
C GLU A 241 8.81 18.31 13.75
N LYS A 242 9.06 17.35 12.85
CA LYS A 242 9.74 16.09 13.19
C LYS A 242 11.19 16.32 13.64
N PHE A 243 11.87 17.31 13.07
CA PHE A 243 13.22 17.69 13.50
C PHE A 243 13.22 18.27 14.90
N GLU A 244 12.35 19.23 15.21
CA GLU A 244 12.22 19.82 16.55
C GLU A 244 11.89 18.76 17.59
N LYS A 245 10.97 17.84 17.26
CA LYS A 245 10.68 16.67 18.12
C LYS A 245 11.91 15.78 18.31
N ALA A 246 12.63 15.44 17.25
CA ALA A 246 13.84 14.61 17.34
C ALA A 246 14.96 15.29 18.15
N ILE A 247 15.17 16.59 17.97
CA ILE A 247 16.14 17.39 18.75
C ILE A 247 15.72 17.49 20.21
N SER A 248 14.42 17.60 20.52
CA SER A 248 13.93 17.63 21.91
C SER A 248 14.24 16.34 22.68
N LEU A 249 14.38 15.22 21.96
CA LEU A 249 14.76 13.92 22.54
C LEU A 249 16.27 13.77 22.70
N LEU A 250 17.07 14.63 22.07
CA LEU A 250 18.53 14.57 22.08
C LEU A 250 19.08 15.50 23.16
N LYS A 251 19.76 14.91 24.14
CA LYS A 251 20.50 15.66 25.15
C LYS A 251 21.99 15.53 24.86
N GLY A 252 22.60 16.62 24.40
CA GLY A 252 24.06 16.70 24.24
C GLY A 252 24.76 16.66 25.60
N THR A 253 25.88 15.96 25.66
CA THR A 253 26.72 15.87 26.85
C THR A 253 28.18 15.67 26.42
N LEU A 254 29.10 16.15 27.25
CA LEU A 254 30.55 15.90 27.11
C LEU A 254 31.07 15.07 28.30
N ASP A 255 30.19 14.65 29.20
CA ASP A 255 30.50 13.80 30.35
C ASP A 255 29.89 12.41 30.21
N TYR A 256 30.49 11.45 30.90
CA TYR A 256 29.94 10.09 31.03
C TYR A 256 28.95 9.96 32.20
N GLU A 257 28.77 11.00 33.01
CA GLU A 257 27.87 10.98 34.17
C GLU A 257 26.40 10.79 33.75
N SER A 258 26.04 11.40 32.63
CA SER A 258 24.75 11.26 31.96
C SER A 258 24.50 9.89 31.31
N PHE A 259 25.47 8.97 31.35
CA PHE A 259 25.36 7.61 30.81
C PHE A 259 24.90 6.59 31.88
N ARG A 260 24.85 6.98 33.16
CA ARG A 260 24.50 6.07 34.29
C ARG A 260 23.15 5.37 34.15
N ASP A 261 22.21 6.00 33.46
CA ASP A 261 20.82 5.55 33.27
C ASP A 261 20.52 5.14 31.81
N VAL A 262 21.55 4.88 31.00
CA VAL A 262 21.42 4.51 29.58
C VAL A 262 21.32 2.98 29.43
N ASP A 263 20.36 2.51 28.63
CA ASP A 263 20.15 1.08 28.39
C ASP A 263 21.04 0.53 27.25
N MET A 264 21.46 1.40 26.34
CA MET A 264 22.28 1.06 25.16
C MET A 264 23.19 2.24 24.75
N VAL A 265 24.47 1.95 24.53
CA VAL A 265 25.45 2.93 24.01
C VAL A 265 25.87 2.51 22.60
N ILE A 266 25.85 3.46 21.67
CA ILE A 266 26.34 3.29 20.30
C ILE A 266 27.55 4.20 20.11
N GLU A 267 28.72 3.59 19.98
CA GLU A 267 29.97 4.30 19.70
C GLU A 267 30.09 4.55 18.18
N VAL A 268 30.35 5.80 17.80
CA VAL A 268 30.71 6.14 16.43
C VAL A 268 31.97 7.00 16.44
N SER A 269 33.10 6.43 16.00
CA SER A 269 34.37 7.16 15.88
C SER A 269 34.54 7.73 14.47
N ALA A 270 35.38 8.77 14.35
CA ALA A 270 35.57 9.57 13.14
C ALA A 270 36.05 8.79 11.90
N ALA A 271 36.46 7.52 12.04
CA ALA A 271 36.84 6.66 10.92
C ALA A 271 35.65 6.12 10.10
N ILE A 272 34.40 6.29 10.58
CA ILE A 272 33.19 5.75 9.94
C ILE A 272 32.09 6.82 9.90
N PHE A 273 32.32 7.93 9.19
CA PHE A 273 31.25 8.92 8.92
C PHE A 273 30.28 8.49 7.81
N SER A 274 30.59 7.41 7.05
CA SER A 274 29.77 6.96 5.92
C SER A 274 28.65 5.98 6.27
N VAL A 275 28.58 5.44 7.49
CA VAL A 275 27.65 4.32 7.83
C VAL A 275 26.52 4.74 8.80
N LEU A 276 26.47 6.00 9.22
CA LEU A 276 25.48 6.51 10.19
C LEU A 276 24.07 6.74 9.60
N GLU A 277 23.79 6.26 8.39
CA GLU A 277 22.45 6.36 7.78
C GLU A 277 21.44 5.35 8.37
N ILE A 278 21.89 4.33 9.10
CA ILE A 278 21.06 3.13 9.38
C ILE A 278 20.33 3.15 10.75
N LEU A 279 20.80 3.90 11.75
CA LEU A 279 20.34 3.72 13.14
C LEU A 279 19.18 4.61 13.62
N LEU A 280 18.63 5.47 12.76
CA LEU A 280 17.49 6.33 13.10
C LEU A 280 16.13 5.79 12.61
N PHE A 281 16.05 4.50 12.24
CA PHE A 281 14.85 3.91 11.62
C PHE A 281 14.30 2.66 12.32
N PHE A 282 14.54 2.52 13.63
CA PHE A 282 13.71 1.69 14.51
C PHE A 282 12.99 2.57 15.52
#